data_AF-A0A936KKU7-F1
#
_entry.id   AF-A0A936KKU7-F1
#
_cell.length_a   1.000
_cell.length_b   1.000
_cell.length_c   1.000
_cell.angle_alpha   90.00
_cell.angle_beta   90.00
_cell.angle_gamma   90.00
#
_symmetry.space_group_name_H-M   'P 1'
#
loop_
_entity.id
_entity.type
_entity.pdbx_description
1 polymer ?
#
loop_
_entity_poly.entity_id
_entity_poly.type
_entity_poly.pdbx_seq_one_letter_code
_entity_poly.pdbx_strand_id
1 'polypeptide(L)'
;MDSLKNEESRYRNLEYHLEHLTSLVGEQDSFEFHFPMITQNQWDSLDNQNIKCLNNLLQTNPIPTEKEYGEELAAVPFSILSHCVDAQLLQNYLPKIKELCMNGESKWIYYATLMDKLDMIKNEPQEFGYQYERIKGTNSYKKYKHIGLSEMNKNREKYGLEILNNKELNEIKSFIFTHLKN
;
A
#
# COMPACT_ATOMS: atom_id res chain seq x y z
N MET A 1 29.64 39.65 -26.41
CA MET A 1 30.78 39.34 -25.53
C MET A 1 30.37 38.58 -24.26
N ASP A 2 29.10 38.17 -24.09
CA ASP A 2 28.64 37.48 -22.86
C ASP A 2 28.62 35.94 -22.94
N SER A 3 28.82 35.32 -24.10
CA SER A 3 28.81 33.84 -24.20
C SER A 3 30.05 33.18 -23.56
N LEU A 4 31.19 33.88 -23.53
CA LEU A 4 32.44 33.39 -22.95
C LEU A 4 32.41 33.30 -21.42
N LYS A 5 31.58 34.10 -20.74
CA LYS A 5 31.44 34.06 -19.27
C LYS A 5 30.81 32.75 -18.78
N ASN A 6 29.88 32.20 -19.54
CA ASN A 6 29.13 31.00 -19.13
C ASN A 6 29.96 29.72 -19.30
N GLU A 7 30.77 29.61 -20.36
CA GLU A 7 31.65 28.43 -20.53
C GLU A 7 32.83 28.43 -19.55
N GLU A 8 33.48 29.57 -19.31
CA GLU A 8 34.62 29.63 -18.38
C GLU A 8 34.21 29.37 -16.92
N SER A 9 33.00 29.76 -16.53
CA SER A 9 32.48 29.51 -15.18
C SER A 9 32.15 28.03 -14.94
N ARG A 10 31.85 27.27 -16.01
CA ARG A 10 31.46 25.86 -15.95
C ARG A 10 32.60 24.98 -15.45
N TYR A 11 33.82 25.25 -15.89
CA TYR A 11 35.01 24.50 -15.48
C TYR A 11 35.55 24.93 -14.11
N ARG A 12 35.41 26.22 -13.74
CA ARG A 12 35.90 26.75 -12.46
C ARG A 12 35.11 26.25 -11.25
N ASN A 13 33.82 25.94 -11.42
CA ASN A 13 32.97 25.45 -10.34
C ASN A 13 32.82 23.92 -10.34
N LEU A 14 33.38 23.23 -11.35
CA LEU A 14 33.25 21.77 -11.48
C LEU A 14 33.86 21.02 -10.29
N GLU A 15 35.03 21.48 -9.81
CA GLU A 15 35.70 20.91 -8.66
C GLU A 15 34.84 21.01 -7.39
N TYR A 16 34.29 22.21 -7.10
CA TYR A 16 33.33 22.42 -6.02
C TYR A 16 32.12 21.49 -6.11
N HIS A 17 31.58 21.30 -7.31
CA HIS A 17 30.42 20.45 -7.54
C HIS A 17 30.74 18.96 -7.33
N LEU A 18 31.89 18.48 -7.83
CA LEU A 18 32.35 17.10 -7.64
C LEU A 18 32.63 16.78 -6.17
N GLU A 19 33.25 17.69 -5.43
CA GLU A 19 33.55 17.51 -4.00
C GLU A 19 32.30 17.45 -3.12
N HIS A 20 31.25 18.19 -3.49
CA HIS A 20 30.01 18.27 -2.72
C HIS A 20 28.90 17.36 -3.27
N LEU A 21 29.20 16.53 -4.29
CA LEU A 21 28.21 15.71 -5.02
C LEU A 21 27.01 16.54 -5.52
N THR A 22 27.25 17.80 -5.87
CA THR A 22 26.24 18.69 -6.47
C THR A 22 26.53 18.84 -7.96
N SER A 23 25.56 19.30 -8.74
CA SER A 23 25.78 19.65 -10.15
C SER A 23 25.19 21.02 -10.45
N LEU A 24 25.71 21.68 -11.49
CA LEU A 24 25.03 22.81 -12.14
C LEU A 24 23.84 22.24 -12.92
N VAL A 25 22.74 21.95 -12.21
CA VAL A 25 21.45 21.65 -12.84
C VAL A 25 20.94 22.97 -13.41
N GLY A 26 21.30 23.27 -14.67
CA GLY A 26 20.63 24.34 -15.40
C GLY A 26 19.16 23.96 -15.65
N GLU A 27 18.30 24.94 -15.96
CA GLU A 27 16.90 24.70 -16.39
C GLU A 27 16.78 23.69 -17.55
N GLN A 28 17.88 23.39 -18.26
CA GLN A 28 17.92 22.43 -19.35
C GLN A 28 17.90 20.95 -18.91
N ASP A 29 18.11 20.65 -17.63
CA ASP A 29 18.04 19.27 -17.09
C ASP A 29 16.69 18.97 -16.41
N SER A 30 15.70 19.87 -16.46
CA SER A 30 14.33 19.55 -16.07
C SER A 30 13.58 18.94 -17.26
N PHE A 31 13.39 17.63 -17.25
CA PHE A 31 12.45 16.95 -18.14
C PHE A 31 11.11 16.76 -17.43
N GLU A 32 10.00 17.07 -18.11
CA GLU A 32 8.68 16.69 -17.62
C GLU A 32 8.53 15.17 -17.76
N PHE A 33 8.61 14.47 -16.63
CA PHE A 33 8.35 13.03 -16.59
C PHE A 33 6.84 12.80 -16.51
N HIS A 34 6.24 12.44 -17.64
CA HIS A 34 4.84 12.02 -17.67
C HIS A 34 4.75 10.53 -17.35
N PHE A 35 4.28 10.20 -16.15
CA PHE A 35 3.86 8.83 -15.86
C PHE A 35 2.68 8.45 -16.77
N PRO A 36 2.67 7.24 -17.35
CA PRO A 36 1.51 6.77 -18.09
C PRO A 36 0.30 6.77 -17.16
N MET A 37 -0.80 7.38 -17.60
CA MET A 37 -2.06 7.29 -16.87
C MET A 37 -2.62 5.88 -17.02
N ILE A 38 -2.50 5.07 -15.97
CA ILE A 38 -3.14 3.76 -15.89
C ILE A 38 -4.61 3.97 -15.52
N THR A 39 -5.50 3.38 -16.30
CA THR A 39 -6.96 3.41 -16.06
C THR A 39 -7.35 2.41 -14.97
N GLN A 40 -8.51 2.61 -14.34
CA GLN A 40 -9.02 1.66 -13.33
C GLN A 40 -9.16 0.24 -13.89
N ASN A 41 -9.67 0.10 -15.12
CA ASN A 41 -9.80 -1.21 -15.77
C ASN A 41 -8.45 -1.93 -15.96
N GLN A 42 -7.37 -1.18 -16.21
CA GLN A 42 -6.02 -1.76 -16.32
C GLN A 42 -5.51 -2.23 -14.96
N TRP A 43 -5.76 -1.46 -13.90
CA TRP A 43 -5.47 -1.88 -12.52
C TRP A 43 -6.25 -3.12 -12.13
N ASP A 44 -7.57 -3.12 -12.34
CA ASP A 44 -8.42 -4.27 -12.04
C ASP A 44 -7.98 -5.51 -12.82
N SER A 45 -7.58 -5.35 -14.08
CA SER A 45 -7.03 -6.44 -14.88
C SER A 45 -5.74 -7.00 -14.30
N LEU A 46 -4.83 -6.13 -13.84
CA LEU A 46 -3.57 -6.54 -13.24
C LEU A 46 -3.78 -7.24 -11.89
N ASP A 47 -4.63 -6.68 -11.03
CA ASP A 47 -4.98 -7.26 -9.74
C ASP A 47 -5.61 -8.66 -9.91
N ASN A 48 -6.53 -8.81 -10.88
CA ASN A 48 -7.12 -10.10 -11.22
C ASN A 48 -6.09 -11.12 -11.71
N GLN A 49 -5.12 -10.70 -12.52
CA GLN A 49 -4.02 -11.57 -12.95
C GLN A 49 -3.14 -12.00 -11.78
N ASN A 50 -2.76 -11.06 -10.91
CA ASN A 50 -1.94 -11.32 -9.73
C ASN A 50 -2.63 -12.30 -8.78
N ILE A 51 -3.93 -12.10 -8.52
CA ILE A 51 -4.73 -13.00 -7.67
C ILE A 51 -4.79 -14.40 -8.28
N LYS A 52 -5.00 -14.52 -9.60
CA LYS A 52 -5.04 -15.82 -10.28
C LYS A 52 -3.69 -16.53 -10.19
N CYS A 53 -2.59 -15.82 -10.44
CA CYS A 53 -1.24 -16.37 -10.31
C CYS A 53 -0.95 -16.82 -8.87
N LEU A 54 -1.25 -15.99 -7.87
CA LEU A 54 -1.08 -16.32 -6.46
C LEU A 54 -1.86 -17.58 -6.10
N ASN A 55 -3.14 -17.65 -6.49
CA ASN A 55 -3.98 -18.80 -6.16
C ASN A 55 -3.45 -20.10 -6.77
N ASN A 56 -2.93 -20.05 -8.00
CA ASN A 56 -2.31 -21.21 -8.64
C ASN A 56 -1.02 -21.64 -7.92
N LEU A 57 -0.20 -20.70 -7.46
CA LEU A 57 1.04 -20.99 -6.74
C LEU A 57 0.74 -21.62 -5.37
N LEU A 58 -0.23 -21.09 -4.64
CA LEU A 58 -0.60 -21.55 -3.30
C LEU A 58 -1.43 -22.85 -3.28
N GLN A 59 -1.86 -23.34 -4.45
CA GLN A 59 -2.46 -24.68 -4.58
C GLN A 59 -1.42 -25.79 -4.45
N THR A 60 -0.18 -25.53 -4.87
CA THR A 60 0.91 -26.52 -4.91
C THR A 60 2.04 -26.23 -3.93
N ASN A 61 2.07 -25.02 -3.34
CA ASN A 61 3.11 -24.58 -2.42
C ASN A 61 2.50 -23.99 -1.14
N PRO A 62 3.19 -24.09 0.01
CA PRO A 62 2.82 -23.34 1.20
C PRO A 62 2.94 -21.83 0.97
N ILE A 63 2.27 -21.04 1.81
CA ILE A 63 2.48 -19.59 1.84
C ILE A 63 3.92 -19.33 2.28
N PRO A 64 4.69 -18.47 1.58
CA PRO A 64 6.05 -18.14 1.97
C PRO A 64 6.10 -17.56 3.38
N THR A 65 7.04 -18.04 4.18
CA THR A 65 7.24 -17.62 5.57
C THR A 65 8.40 -16.66 5.69
N GLU A 66 8.38 -15.79 6.72
CA GLU A 66 9.48 -14.86 6.98
C GLU A 66 10.79 -15.60 7.24
N LYS A 67 10.73 -16.74 7.93
CA LYS A 67 11.91 -17.57 8.21
C LYS A 67 12.57 -18.13 6.95
N GLU A 68 11.79 -18.52 5.95
CA GLU A 68 12.31 -19.17 4.74
C GLU A 68 12.77 -18.16 3.68
N TYR A 69 12.02 -17.07 3.50
CA TYR A 69 12.22 -16.14 2.38
C TYR A 69 12.49 -14.69 2.79
N GLY A 70 12.49 -14.39 4.09
CA GLY A 70 12.59 -13.03 4.61
C GLY A 70 11.27 -12.27 4.57
N GLU A 71 11.23 -11.15 5.29
CA GLU A 71 10.01 -10.35 5.51
C GLU A 71 9.37 -9.88 4.20
N GLU A 72 10.18 -9.35 3.28
CA GLU A 72 9.68 -8.72 2.04
C GLU A 72 8.93 -9.73 1.16
N LEU A 73 9.52 -10.92 0.95
CA LEU A 73 8.92 -11.95 0.12
C LEU A 73 7.73 -12.61 0.80
N ALA A 74 7.79 -12.80 2.13
CA ALA A 74 6.66 -13.27 2.91
C ALA A 74 5.48 -12.27 2.85
N ALA A 75 5.73 -10.97 2.71
CA ALA A 75 4.70 -9.94 2.61
C ALA A 75 3.90 -9.98 1.28
N VAL A 76 4.48 -10.50 0.19
CA VAL A 76 3.92 -10.42 -1.18
C VAL A 76 2.50 -11.01 -1.31
N PRO A 77 2.21 -12.24 -0.82
CA PRO A 77 0.86 -12.79 -0.86
C PRO A 77 -0.18 -11.87 -0.19
N PHE A 78 0.18 -11.25 0.94
CA PHE A 78 -0.72 -10.37 1.68
C PHE A 78 -1.01 -9.08 0.91
N SER A 79 0.03 -8.49 0.31
CA SER A 79 -0.12 -7.31 -0.56
C SER A 79 -1.08 -7.61 -1.70
N ILE A 80 -0.90 -8.72 -2.42
CA ILE A 80 -1.80 -9.14 -3.50
C ILE A 80 -3.23 -9.35 -2.98
N LEU A 81 -3.40 -10.07 -1.86
CA LEU A 81 -4.72 -10.34 -1.28
C LEU A 81 -5.44 -9.07 -0.79
N SER A 82 -4.73 -8.01 -0.39
CA SER A 82 -5.35 -6.75 0.06
C SER A 82 -6.13 -6.03 -1.06
N HIS A 83 -5.76 -6.31 -2.31
CA HIS A 83 -6.45 -5.83 -3.50
C HIS A 83 -7.57 -6.77 -3.98
N CYS A 84 -7.73 -7.95 -3.36
CA CYS A 84 -8.77 -8.91 -3.73
C CYS A 84 -10.18 -8.36 -3.49
N VAL A 85 -11.10 -8.63 -4.43
CA VAL A 85 -12.54 -8.32 -4.30
C VAL A 85 -13.40 -9.57 -4.12
N ASP A 86 -12.79 -10.76 -4.15
CA ASP A 86 -13.47 -12.04 -3.96
C ASP A 86 -13.53 -12.40 -2.47
N ALA A 87 -14.73 -12.28 -1.90
CA ALA A 87 -14.99 -12.59 -0.49
C ALA A 87 -14.73 -14.08 -0.15
N GLN A 88 -15.00 -15.00 -1.07
CA GLN A 88 -14.81 -16.43 -0.84
C GLN A 88 -13.31 -16.76 -0.80
N LEU A 89 -12.52 -16.16 -1.70
CA LEU A 89 -11.08 -16.33 -1.71
C LEU A 89 -10.44 -15.82 -0.41
N LEU A 90 -10.81 -14.62 0.03
CA LEU A 90 -10.33 -14.06 1.29
C LEU A 90 -10.71 -14.94 2.49
N GLN A 91 -11.95 -15.43 2.55
CA GLN A 91 -12.39 -16.36 3.60
C GLN A 91 -11.55 -17.63 3.66
N ASN A 92 -11.09 -18.13 2.51
CA ASN A 92 -10.26 -19.33 2.46
C ASN A 92 -8.82 -19.09 2.95
N TYR A 93 -8.25 -17.90 2.71
CA TYR A 93 -6.88 -17.59 3.10
C TYR A 93 -6.76 -17.04 4.53
N LEU A 94 -7.75 -16.31 5.03
CA LEU A 94 -7.72 -15.70 6.36
C LEU A 94 -7.34 -16.66 7.51
N PRO A 95 -7.87 -17.91 7.59
CA PRO A 95 -7.46 -18.87 8.61
C PRO A 95 -5.98 -19.25 8.53
N LYS A 96 -5.44 -19.46 7.32
CA LYS A 96 -4.02 -19.79 7.10
C LYS A 96 -3.12 -18.63 7.52
N ILE A 97 -3.53 -17.42 7.21
CA ILE A 97 -2.81 -16.19 7.58
C ILE A 97 -2.79 -16.01 9.10
N LYS A 98 -3.92 -16.27 9.76
CA LYS A 98 -4.01 -16.25 11.22
C LYS A 98 -3.08 -17.28 11.85
N GLU A 99 -3.02 -18.49 11.31
CA GLU A 99 -2.09 -19.53 11.77
C GLU A 99 -0.63 -19.08 11.66
N LEU A 100 -0.23 -18.47 10.54
CA LEU A 100 1.11 -17.91 10.37
C LEU A 100 1.40 -16.82 11.42
N CYS A 101 0.45 -15.92 11.69
CA CYS A 101 0.61 -14.89 12.72
C CYS A 101 0.78 -15.51 14.12
N MET A 102 0.01 -16.56 14.44
CA MET A 102 0.12 -17.28 15.71
C MET A 102 1.48 -17.97 15.86
N ASN A 103 2.08 -18.43 14.76
CA ASN A 103 3.40 -19.05 14.74
C ASN A 103 4.55 -18.03 14.67
N GLY A 104 4.26 -16.73 14.59
CA GLY A 104 5.27 -15.68 14.45
C GLY A 104 5.93 -15.63 13.05
N GLU A 105 5.29 -16.22 12.04
CA GLU A 105 5.76 -16.26 10.65
C GLU A 105 5.05 -15.21 9.76
N SER A 106 4.23 -14.35 10.37
CA SER A 106 3.55 -13.24 9.71
C SER A 106 3.11 -12.18 10.72
N LYS A 107 2.75 -10.99 10.23
CA LYS A 107 2.36 -9.84 11.05
C LYS A 107 0.84 -9.76 11.19
N TRP A 108 0.36 -9.56 12.43
CA TRP A 108 -1.06 -9.39 12.73
C TRP A 108 -1.75 -8.26 11.95
N ILE A 109 -1.00 -7.23 11.54
CA ILE A 109 -1.54 -6.15 10.70
C ILE A 109 -2.05 -6.65 9.35
N TYR A 110 -1.42 -7.68 8.77
CA TYR A 110 -1.88 -8.28 7.51
C TYR A 110 -3.20 -9.01 7.69
N TYR A 111 -3.32 -9.82 8.75
CA TYR A 111 -4.58 -10.46 9.11
C TYR A 111 -5.70 -9.43 9.32
N ALA A 112 -5.46 -8.42 10.15
CA ALA A 112 -6.46 -7.39 10.47
C ALA A 112 -6.90 -6.60 9.23
N THR A 113 -5.95 -6.25 8.34
CA THR A 113 -6.25 -5.55 7.08
C THR A 113 -7.15 -6.38 6.17
N LEU A 114 -6.87 -7.69 6.04
CA LEU A 114 -7.65 -8.60 5.20
C LEU A 114 -9.01 -8.94 5.81
N MET A 115 -9.12 -9.01 7.13
CA MET A 115 -10.41 -9.14 7.83
C MET A 115 -11.29 -7.93 7.53
N ASP A 116 -10.80 -6.72 7.76
CA ASP A 116 -11.57 -5.50 7.48
C ASP A 116 -11.91 -5.37 5.98
N LYS A 117 -11.03 -5.85 5.09
CA LYS A 117 -11.29 -5.91 3.64
C LYS A 117 -12.49 -6.82 3.35
N LEU A 118 -12.53 -8.01 3.96
CA LEU A 118 -13.63 -8.93 3.83
C LEU A 118 -14.94 -8.32 4.35
N ASP A 119 -14.90 -7.66 5.51
CA ASP A 119 -16.06 -6.97 6.08
C ASP A 119 -16.56 -5.89 5.12
N MET A 120 -15.65 -5.10 4.53
CA MET A 120 -15.99 -4.10 3.54
C MET A 120 -16.67 -4.70 2.30
N ILE A 121 -16.16 -5.82 1.76
CA ILE A 121 -16.78 -6.50 0.61
C ILE A 121 -18.18 -7.03 0.97
N LYS A 122 -18.35 -7.57 2.17
CA LYS A 122 -19.64 -8.03 2.69
C LYS A 122 -20.59 -6.91 3.09
N ASN A 123 -20.13 -5.67 3.05
CA ASN A 123 -20.82 -4.53 3.61
C ASN A 123 -21.17 -4.78 5.08
N GLU A 124 -20.16 -5.05 5.91
CA GLU A 124 -20.22 -5.22 7.37
C GLU A 124 -19.30 -4.19 8.05
N PRO A 125 -19.58 -3.78 9.30
CA PRO A 125 -18.68 -2.87 10.03
C PRO A 125 -17.32 -3.52 10.28
N GLN A 126 -16.25 -2.84 9.93
CA GLN A 126 -14.90 -3.36 10.12
C GLN A 126 -14.50 -3.41 11.61
N GLU A 127 -13.69 -4.40 11.96
CA GLU A 127 -13.28 -4.70 13.33
C GLU A 127 -12.00 -3.99 13.79
N PHE A 128 -11.12 -3.60 12.87
CA PHE A 128 -9.80 -3.03 13.20
C PHE A 128 -9.58 -1.62 12.68
N GLY A 129 -10.30 -1.17 11.65
CA GLY A 129 -10.20 0.19 11.14
C GLY A 129 -9.10 0.40 10.09
N TYR A 130 -8.80 -0.56 9.24
CA TYR A 130 -7.79 -0.43 8.17
C TYR A 130 -8.36 -0.01 6.81
N GLN A 131 -9.65 -0.22 6.56
CA GLN A 131 -10.26 0.10 5.26
C GLN A 131 -10.87 1.50 5.22
N TYR A 132 -10.78 2.10 4.03
CA TYR A 132 -11.28 3.43 3.73
C TYR A 132 -12.24 3.37 2.53
N GLU A 133 -13.24 4.23 2.53
CA GLU A 133 -14.13 4.45 1.40
C GLU A 133 -13.96 5.84 0.82
N ARG A 134 -14.14 5.93 -0.50
CA ARG A 134 -14.04 7.20 -1.22
C ARG A 134 -15.26 8.07 -0.90
N ILE A 135 -15.02 9.34 -0.61
CA ILE A 135 -16.07 10.36 -0.48
C ILE A 135 -16.53 10.74 -1.90
N LYS A 136 -17.81 10.53 -2.19
CA LYS A 136 -18.42 10.79 -3.51
C LYS A 136 -18.09 12.22 -4.00
N GLY A 137 -17.64 12.32 -5.25
CA GLY A 137 -17.31 13.60 -5.89
C GLY A 137 -15.94 14.18 -5.51
N THR A 138 -15.11 13.46 -4.75
CA THR A 138 -13.79 13.94 -4.31
C THR A 138 -12.70 12.88 -4.51
N ASN A 139 -11.42 13.27 -4.45
CA ASN A 139 -10.29 12.33 -4.33
C ASN A 139 -9.89 12.10 -2.87
N SER A 140 -10.87 12.17 -1.98
CA SER A 140 -10.69 12.04 -0.55
C SER A 140 -11.37 10.79 -0.03
N TYR A 141 -10.82 10.24 1.03
CA TYR A 141 -11.20 8.94 1.60
C TYR A 141 -11.41 9.12 3.09
N LYS A 142 -12.49 8.53 3.59
CA LYS A 142 -12.78 8.46 5.03
C LYS A 142 -12.73 7.01 5.46
N LYS A 143 -12.56 6.77 6.76
CA LYS A 143 -12.64 5.42 7.31
C LYS A 143 -13.98 4.78 6.91
N TYR A 144 -13.94 3.54 6.44
CA TYR A 144 -15.15 2.77 6.17
C TYR A 144 -15.92 2.51 7.48
N LYS A 145 -17.21 2.16 7.39
CA LYS A 145 -18.05 1.90 8.57
C LYS A 145 -17.39 0.88 9.51
N HIS A 146 -17.55 1.09 10.81
CA HIS A 146 -16.80 0.38 11.85
C HIS A 146 -17.60 0.22 13.14
N ILE A 147 -17.24 -0.76 13.96
CA ILE A 147 -17.90 -1.10 15.24
C ILE A 147 -17.72 -0.04 16.36
N GLY A 148 -16.91 0.99 16.13
CA GLY A 148 -16.67 2.10 17.07
C GLY A 148 -15.29 2.02 17.72
N LEU A 149 -14.75 3.17 18.13
CA LEU A 149 -13.34 3.31 18.51
C LEU A 149 -12.93 2.38 19.66
N SER A 150 -13.73 2.34 20.74
CA SER A 150 -13.39 1.54 21.91
C SER A 150 -13.34 0.05 21.60
N GLU A 151 -14.27 -0.46 20.78
CA GLU A 151 -14.32 -1.89 20.46
C GLU A 151 -13.21 -2.27 19.48
N MET A 152 -12.95 -1.42 18.47
CA MET A 152 -11.80 -1.60 17.59
C MET A 152 -10.50 -1.66 18.39
N ASN A 153 -10.31 -0.79 19.39
CA ASN A 153 -9.09 -0.79 20.19
C ASN A 153 -8.95 -2.04 21.07
N LYS A 154 -10.05 -2.61 21.59
CA LYS A 154 -9.99 -3.92 22.28
C LYS A 154 -9.53 -5.02 21.33
N ASN A 155 -10.04 -5.02 20.10
CA ASN A 155 -9.61 -5.97 19.07
C ASN A 155 -8.13 -5.76 18.74
N ARG A 156 -7.70 -4.52 18.51
CA ARG A 156 -6.31 -4.17 18.19
C ARG A 156 -5.35 -4.60 19.29
N GLU A 157 -5.69 -4.32 20.55
CA GLU A 157 -4.89 -4.71 21.71
C GLU A 157 -4.74 -6.24 21.81
N LYS A 158 -5.80 -7.01 21.57
CA LYS A 158 -5.77 -8.48 21.57
C LYS A 158 -4.72 -9.06 20.60
N TYR A 159 -4.44 -8.38 19.51
CA TYR A 159 -3.47 -8.82 18.49
C TYR A 159 -2.17 -7.98 18.49
N GLY A 160 -1.93 -7.17 19.54
CA GLY A 160 -0.72 -6.36 19.66
C GLY A 160 -0.59 -5.24 18.61
N LEU A 161 -1.72 -4.73 18.10
CA LEU A 161 -1.77 -3.64 17.14
C LEU A 161 -1.85 -2.29 17.86
N GLU A 162 -1.24 -1.26 17.26
CA GLU A 162 -1.27 0.11 17.79
C GLU A 162 -2.71 0.61 17.96
N ILE A 163 -3.07 1.18 19.10
CA ILE A 163 -4.42 1.69 19.34
C ILE A 163 -4.70 2.94 18.51
N LEU A 164 -5.94 3.09 18.03
CA LEU A 164 -6.39 4.27 17.31
C LEU A 164 -6.85 5.36 18.28
N ASN A 165 -6.67 6.61 17.88
CA ASN A 165 -7.26 7.78 18.54
C ASN A 165 -8.36 8.43 17.67
N ASN A 166 -9.09 9.39 18.26
CA ASN A 166 -10.17 10.09 17.56
C ASN A 166 -9.70 10.86 16.32
N LYS A 167 -8.44 11.33 16.29
CA LYS A 167 -7.90 12.05 15.13
C LYS A 167 -7.71 11.09 13.95
N GLU A 168 -7.12 9.92 14.18
CA GLU A 168 -6.91 8.89 13.15
C GLU A 168 -8.21 8.30 12.63
N LEU A 169 -9.23 8.21 13.49
CA LEU A 169 -10.55 7.73 13.09
C LEU A 169 -11.25 8.70 12.12
N ASN A 170 -11.13 10.00 12.39
CA ASN A 170 -11.75 11.07 11.62
C ASN A 170 -10.85 11.62 10.50
N GLU A 171 -9.66 11.01 10.31
CA GLU A 171 -8.71 11.45 9.30
C GLU A 171 -9.29 11.25 7.90
N ILE A 172 -9.32 12.34 7.12
CA ILE A 172 -9.60 12.28 5.69
C ILE A 172 -8.28 12.16 4.97
N LYS A 173 -8.08 11.04 4.27
CA LYS A 173 -6.88 10.80 3.47
C LYS A 173 -7.12 11.23 2.03
N SER A 174 -6.14 11.90 1.44
CA SER A 174 -6.05 12.00 -0.01
C SER A 174 -4.94 11.07 -0.46
N PHE A 175 -5.29 10.05 -1.22
CA PHE A 175 -4.29 9.24 -1.89
C PHE A 175 -4.10 9.84 -3.26
N ILE A 176 -2.88 10.32 -3.52
CA ILE A 176 -2.49 10.90 -4.82
C ILE A 176 -2.57 9.82 -5.93
N PHE A 177 -2.67 8.54 -5.57
CA PHE A 177 -2.61 7.39 -6.48
C PHE A 177 -3.82 6.44 -6.47
N THR A 178 -4.92 6.72 -5.78
CA THR A 178 -6.09 5.81 -5.83
C THR A 178 -6.94 6.09 -7.06
N HIS A 179 -6.81 5.22 -8.07
CA HIS A 179 -7.42 5.29 -9.40
C HIS A 179 -8.94 5.11 -9.46
N LEU A 180 -9.65 5.15 -8.34
CA LEU A 180 -11.10 5.08 -8.37
C LEU A 180 -11.64 6.41 -8.92
N LYS A 181 -11.78 6.55 -10.23
CA LYS A 181 -12.78 7.45 -10.84
C LYS A 181 -13.94 6.55 -11.30
N ASN A 182 -15.14 6.88 -10.82
CA ASN A 182 -16.40 6.28 -11.25
C ASN A 182 -16.59 6.49 -12.75
#